data_AF-A0A1Q5XPI3-F1
#
_entry.id   AF-A0A1Q5XPI3-F1
#
_cell.length_a   1.000
_cell.length_b   1.000
_cell.length_c   1.000
_cell.angle_alpha   90.00
_cell.angle_beta   90.00
_cell.angle_gamma   90.00
#
_symmetry.space_group_name_H-M   'P 1'
#
loop_
_entity.id
_entity.type
_entity.pdbx_description
1 polymer ?
#
loop_
_entity_poly.entity_id
_entity_poly.type
_entity_poly.pdbx_seq_one_letter_code
_entity_poly.pdbx_strand_id
1 'polypeptide(L)'
;MLQQLSLSEQSRFSKLFATLHIGKSLRQAGISKSFGLPSLAIFQIVFSLVFEGKNWFRLLESDRGANLPGKDVIYRFLNQASFAWRRFLQALSLRIVRHFESLISPHRVRVFIIDDSVLSRNRSKKTE
;
A
#
# COMPACT_ATOMS: atom_id res chain seq x y z
N MET A 1 24.05 -2.83 7.00
CA MET A 1 23.71 -3.26 5.63
C MET A 1 22.42 -4.07 5.69
N LEU A 2 21.25 -3.43 5.60
CA LEU A 2 19.93 -4.08 5.66
C LEU A 2 19.39 -4.30 4.23
N GLN A 3 20.18 -4.95 3.39
CA GLN A 3 19.77 -5.35 2.04
C GLN A 3 19.51 -6.85 2.06
N GLN A 4 18.26 -7.23 2.31
CA GLN A 4 17.58 -8.40 1.72
C GLN A 4 16.21 -8.59 2.41
N LEU A 5 15.34 -7.59 2.29
CA LEU A 5 13.90 -7.86 2.36
C LEU A 5 13.57 -8.73 1.15
N SER A 6 13.06 -9.94 1.41
CA SER A 6 12.88 -11.03 0.44
C SER A 6 12.52 -10.56 -0.98
N LEU A 7 13.43 -10.83 -1.92
CA LEU A 7 13.36 -10.49 -3.35
C LEU A 7 12.07 -10.98 -4.05
N SER A 8 11.39 -11.99 -3.50
CA SER A 8 10.20 -12.59 -4.11
C SER A 8 8.95 -11.71 -4.05
N GLU A 9 8.71 -10.98 -2.95
CA GLU A 9 7.52 -10.11 -2.82
C GLU A 9 7.69 -8.77 -3.53
N GLN A 10 8.93 -8.25 -3.60
CA GLN A 10 9.25 -7.13 -4.48
C GLN A 10 8.85 -7.47 -5.92
N SER A 11 9.06 -8.71 -6.38
CA SER A 11 8.80 -9.10 -7.77
C SER A 11 7.33 -8.99 -8.19
N ARG A 12 6.38 -9.44 -7.36
CA ARG A 12 4.98 -9.63 -7.78
C ARG A 12 4.26 -8.32 -8.10
N PHE A 13 4.50 -7.28 -7.31
CA PHE A 13 3.87 -5.97 -7.51
C PHE A 13 4.84 -4.88 -7.98
N SER A 14 6.13 -5.19 -8.18
CA SER A 14 7.14 -4.23 -8.65
C SER A 14 6.69 -3.47 -9.89
N LYS A 15 6.23 -4.18 -10.93
CA LYS A 15 5.77 -3.59 -12.19
C LYS A 15 4.61 -2.63 -11.95
N LEU A 16 3.60 -3.05 -11.18
CA LEU A 16 2.47 -2.19 -10.82
C LEU A 16 2.92 -0.92 -10.09
N PHE A 17 3.80 -1.07 -9.10
CA PHE A 17 4.31 0.04 -8.29
C PHE A 17 5.13 1.03 -9.12
N ALA A 18 5.92 0.52 -10.07
CA ALA A 18 6.68 1.31 -11.02
C ALA A 18 5.74 2.06 -11.98
N THR A 19 4.82 1.35 -12.64
CA THR A 19 3.84 1.91 -13.59
C THR A 19 2.97 3.00 -12.96
N LEU A 20 2.53 2.78 -11.71
CA LEU A 20 1.71 3.75 -10.97
C LEU A 20 2.55 4.75 -10.16
N HIS A 21 3.88 4.70 -10.25
CA HIS A 21 4.81 5.57 -9.53
C HIS A 21 4.49 5.72 -8.03
N ILE A 22 4.14 4.62 -7.36
CA ILE A 22 3.64 4.63 -5.97
C ILE A 22 4.64 5.27 -5.02
N GLY A 23 5.94 4.97 -5.15
CA GLY A 23 6.98 5.57 -4.32
C GLY A 23 7.06 7.09 -4.44
N LYS A 24 6.87 7.64 -5.65
CA LYS A 24 6.84 9.09 -5.87
C LYS A 24 5.62 9.72 -5.21
N SER A 25 4.44 9.10 -5.36
CA SER A 25 3.21 9.57 -4.73
C SER A 25 3.29 9.55 -3.20
N LEU A 26 3.88 8.51 -2.61
CA LEU A 26 4.15 8.44 -1.16
C LEU A 26 4.98 9.64 -0.72
N ARG A 27 6.10 9.91 -1.39
CA ARG A 27 6.99 11.04 -1.06
C ARG A 27 6.29 12.39 -1.20
N GLN A 28 5.53 12.60 -2.27
CA GLN A 28 4.77 13.84 -2.50
C GLN A 28 3.67 14.07 -1.46
N ALA A 29 3.16 13.00 -0.85
CA ALA A 29 2.22 13.05 0.26
C ALA A 29 2.91 13.16 1.65
N GLY A 30 4.22 13.36 1.70
CA GLY A 30 4.97 13.43 2.95
C GLY A 30 5.18 12.07 3.63
N ILE A 31 4.89 10.97 2.94
CA ILE A 31 5.01 9.60 3.47
C ILE A 31 6.42 9.10 3.21
N SER A 32 7.36 9.65 3.97
CA SER A 32 8.77 9.30 3.92
C SER A 32 9.32 9.12 5.33
N LYS A 33 10.15 8.11 5.53
CA LYS A 33 10.90 7.91 6.78
C LYS A 33 12.31 8.45 6.63
N SER A 34 12.82 9.06 7.70
CA SER A 34 14.22 9.49 7.82
C SER A 34 15.14 8.36 8.28
N PHE A 35 14.61 7.34 8.96
CA PHE A 35 15.39 6.24 9.52
C PHE A 35 14.65 4.90 9.45
N GLY A 36 15.42 3.81 9.36
CA GLY A 36 14.92 2.44 9.27
C GLY A 36 14.52 2.06 7.84
N LEU A 37 13.49 1.21 7.71
CA LEU A 37 13.03 0.72 6.41
C LEU A 37 12.37 1.82 5.56
N PRO A 38 12.61 1.84 4.23
CA PRO A 38 11.94 2.75 3.32
C PRO A 38 10.42 2.64 3.38
N SER A 39 9.71 3.78 3.35
CA SER A 39 8.24 3.82 3.32
C SER A 39 7.65 2.98 2.19
N LEU A 40 8.30 2.94 1.02
CA LEU A 40 7.87 2.12 -0.11
C LEU A 40 7.89 0.63 0.22
N ALA A 41 8.95 0.15 0.88
CA ALA A 41 9.09 -1.26 1.25
C ALA A 41 8.04 -1.67 2.28
N ILE A 42 7.80 -0.83 3.29
CA ILE A 42 6.73 -1.07 4.28
C ILE A 42 5.36 -1.06 3.60
N PHE A 43 5.11 -0.12 2.69
CA PHE A 43 3.86 -0.06 1.94
C PHE A 43 3.65 -1.29 1.05
N GLN A 44 4.70 -1.79 0.39
CA GLN A 44 4.64 -3.04 -0.40
C GLN A 44 4.21 -4.23 0.46
N ILE A 45 4.80 -4.37 1.65
CA ILE A 45 4.45 -5.43 2.60
C ILE A 45 2.96 -5.35 2.98
N VAL A 46 2.50 -4.17 3.41
CA VAL A 46 1.08 -3.95 3.80
C VAL A 46 0.14 -4.22 2.64
N PHE A 47 0.50 -3.76 1.43
CA PHE A 47 -0.27 -3.98 0.22
C PHE A 47 -0.40 -5.48 -0.09
N SER A 48 0.71 -6.22 -0.06
CA SER A 48 0.72 -7.67 -0.33
C SER A 48 -0.17 -8.45 0.64
N LEU A 49 -0.20 -8.09 1.93
CA LEU A 49 -1.07 -8.75 2.92
C LEU A 49 -2.54 -8.75 2.54
N VAL A 50 -3.03 -7.65 1.95
CA VAL A 50 -4.43 -7.52 1.50
C VAL A 50 -4.75 -8.57 0.44
N PHE A 51 -3.82 -8.80 -0.51
CA PHE A 51 -4.02 -9.76 -1.60
C PHE A 51 -3.73 -11.21 -1.22
N GLU A 52 -2.92 -11.45 -0.19
CA GLU A 52 -2.68 -12.81 0.31
C GLU A 52 -3.78 -13.30 1.27
N GLY A 53 -4.65 -12.40 1.74
CA GLY A 53 -5.70 -12.73 2.71
C GLY A 53 -5.16 -13.12 4.10
N LYS A 54 -3.85 -13.02 4.31
CA LYS A 54 -3.17 -13.31 5.58
C LYS A 54 -3.18 -12.10 6.49
N ASN A 55 -3.23 -12.35 7.80
CA ASN A 55 -2.96 -11.32 8.78
C ASN A 55 -1.44 -11.25 9.07
N TRP A 56 -0.99 -10.15 9.66
CA TRP A 56 0.43 -9.91 9.96
C TRP A 56 1.04 -11.01 10.84
N PHE A 57 0.28 -11.52 11.80
CA PHE A 57 0.72 -12.56 12.73
C PHE A 57 1.09 -13.86 12.01
N ARG A 58 0.20 -14.35 11.13
CA ARG A 58 0.48 -15.54 10.31
C ARG A 58 1.67 -15.35 9.37
N LEU A 59 1.93 -14.12 8.93
CA LEU A 59 3.09 -13.84 8.09
C LEU A 59 4.39 -13.92 8.91
N LEU A 60 4.39 -13.43 10.14
CA LEU A 60 5.53 -13.55 11.06
C LEU A 60 5.84 -14.98 11.50
N GLU A 61 4.82 -15.85 11.63
CA GLU A 61 5.02 -17.26 11.99
C GLU A 61 5.49 -18.15 10.83
N SER A 62 5.43 -17.63 9.59
CA SER A 62 5.94 -18.37 8.43
C SER A 62 7.47 -18.31 8.36
N ASP A 63 8.08 -19.14 7.52
CA ASP A 63 9.53 -19.11 7.22
C ASP A 63 10.03 -17.73 6.75
N ARG A 64 9.12 -16.83 6.35
CA ARG A 64 9.42 -15.46 5.93
C ARG A 64 9.60 -14.49 7.09
N GLY A 65 9.15 -14.85 8.30
CA GLY A 65 9.12 -13.98 9.48
C GLY A 65 10.48 -13.41 9.85
N ALA A 66 11.55 -14.20 9.68
CA ALA A 66 12.92 -13.79 10.01
C ALA A 66 13.41 -12.54 9.25
N ASN A 67 12.86 -12.29 8.05
CA ASN A 67 13.27 -11.18 7.19
C ASN A 67 12.29 -10.00 7.23
N LEU A 68 11.22 -10.09 8.01
CA LEU A 68 10.20 -9.05 8.10
C LEU A 68 10.46 -8.11 9.27
N PRO A 69 10.06 -6.83 9.15
CA PRO A 69 10.16 -5.92 10.28
C PRO A 69 9.24 -6.38 11.43
N GLY A 70 9.50 -5.87 12.63
CA GLY A 70 8.59 -6.04 13.76
C GLY A 70 7.22 -5.39 13.49
N LYS A 71 6.19 -5.85 14.22
CA LYS A 71 4.82 -5.31 14.13
C LYS A 71 4.76 -3.81 14.43
N ASP A 72 5.61 -3.34 15.32
CA ASP A 72 5.75 -1.94 15.74
C ASP A 72 6.12 -1.03 14.56
N VAL A 73 6.96 -1.51 13.63
CA VAL A 73 7.34 -0.76 12.43
C VAL A 73 6.14 -0.51 11.52
N ILE A 74 5.26 -1.51 11.38
CA ILE A 74 4.03 -1.42 10.58
C ILE A 74 3.03 -0.48 11.26
N TYR A 75 2.75 -0.67 12.55
CA TYR A 75 1.82 0.19 13.28
C TYR A 75 2.27 1.66 13.30
N ARG A 76 3.56 1.92 13.57
CA ARG A 76 4.11 3.29 13.52
C ARG A 76 4.04 3.90 12.12
N PHE A 77 4.15 3.09 11.06
CA PHE A 77 4.03 3.58 9.70
C PHE A 77 2.57 3.96 9.36
N LEU A 78 1.61 3.12 9.72
CA LEU A 78 0.19 3.36 9.43
C LEU A 78 -0.38 4.51 10.26
N ASN A 79 0.04 4.62 11.53
CA ASN A 79 -0.50 5.59 12.48
C ASN A 79 0.30 6.90 12.57
N GLN A 80 1.20 7.17 11.62
CA GLN A 80 1.97 8.41 11.64
C GLN A 80 1.08 9.59 11.24
N ALA A 81 0.80 10.49 12.18
CA ALA A 81 -0.16 11.58 12.00
C ALA A 81 0.24 12.60 10.90
N SER A 82 1.53 12.76 10.66
CA SER A 82 2.03 13.67 9.61
C SER A 82 1.89 13.13 8.19
N PHE A 83 1.55 11.85 8.02
CA PHE A 83 1.39 11.24 6.70
C PHE A 83 0.05 11.63 6.09
N ALA A 84 0.10 12.34 4.96
CA ALA A 84 -1.10 12.81 4.27
C ALA A 84 -1.73 11.70 3.41
N TRP A 85 -2.24 10.65 4.05
CA TRP A 85 -2.87 9.49 3.40
C TRP A 85 -3.96 9.88 2.40
N ARG A 86 -4.79 10.87 2.72
CA ARG A 86 -5.83 11.39 1.80
C ARG A 86 -5.23 11.95 0.50
N ARG A 87 -4.14 12.73 0.60
CA ARG A 87 -3.45 13.29 -0.57
C ARG A 87 -2.80 12.19 -1.40
N PHE A 88 -2.21 11.18 -0.74
CA PHE A 88 -1.67 10.00 -1.41
C PHE A 88 -2.76 9.26 -2.21
N LEU A 89 -3.89 8.96 -1.58
CA LEU A 89 -5.00 8.25 -2.23
C LEU A 89 -5.55 9.02 -3.42
N GLN A 90 -5.79 10.33 -3.26
CA GLN A 90 -6.25 11.17 -4.37
C GLN A 90 -5.28 11.17 -5.56
N ALA A 91 -3.98 11.32 -5.29
CA ALA A 91 -2.95 11.29 -6.34
C ALA A 91 -2.86 9.92 -7.03
N LEU A 92 -2.98 8.84 -6.25
CA LEU A 92 -2.99 7.48 -6.79
C LEU A 92 -4.22 7.22 -7.65
N SER A 93 -5.41 7.60 -7.17
CA SER A 93 -6.67 7.47 -7.92
C SER A 93 -6.61 8.21 -9.26
N LEU A 94 -6.15 9.47 -9.26
CA LEU A 94 -5.96 10.24 -10.50
C LEU A 94 -5.01 9.53 -11.47
N ARG A 95 -3.93 8.92 -10.94
CA ARG A 95 -2.96 8.21 -11.77
C ARG A 95 -3.53 6.94 -12.38
N ILE A 96 -4.31 6.19 -11.62
CA ILE A 96 -5.03 5.00 -12.11
C ILE A 96 -6.02 5.41 -13.20
N VAL A 97 -6.84 6.44 -12.95
CA VAL A 97 -7.79 6.95 -13.96
C VAL A 97 -7.06 7.33 -15.24
N ARG A 98 -6.01 8.16 -15.17
CA ARG A 98 -5.22 8.58 -16.34
C ARG A 98 -4.56 7.41 -17.07
N HIS A 99 -4.09 6.40 -16.33
CA HIS A 99 -3.53 5.20 -16.94
C HIS A 99 -4.58 4.48 -17.78
N PHE A 100 -5.78 4.25 -17.26
CA PHE A 100 -6.85 3.62 -18.01
C PHE A 100 -7.42 4.51 -19.12
N GLU A 101 -7.46 5.84 -18.94
CA GLU A 101 -7.86 6.78 -20.00
C GLU A 101 -7.00 6.62 -21.25
N SER A 102 -5.70 6.31 -21.10
CA SER A 102 -4.81 6.06 -22.23
C SER A 102 -5.07 4.74 -22.97
N LEU A 103 -5.84 3.82 -22.36
CA LEU A 103 -6.12 2.49 -22.88
C LEU A 103 -7.53 2.36 -23.46
N ILE A 104 -8.32 3.43 -23.44
CA ILE A 104 -9.73 3.41 -23.86
C ILE A 104 -9.99 4.42 -24.96
N SER A 105 -10.99 4.14 -25.80
CA SER A 105 -11.41 5.08 -26.85
C SER A 105 -11.87 6.41 -26.25
N PRO A 106 -11.52 7.56 -26.87
CA PRO A 106 -12.08 8.87 -26.50
C PRO A 106 -13.61 8.92 -26.55
N HIS A 107 -14.23 8.05 -27.35
CA HIS A 107 -15.68 7.96 -27.53
C HIS A 107 -16.38 7.07 -26.50
N ARG A 108 -15.64 6.49 -25.55
CA ARG A 108 -16.22 5.63 -24.51
C ARG A 108 -17.10 6.47 -23.58
N VAL A 109 -18.34 6.02 -23.37
CA VAL A 109 -19.26 6.62 -22.39
C VAL A 109 -18.64 6.56 -20.98
N ARG A 110 -18.63 7.70 -20.30
CA ARG A 110 -18.17 7.83 -18.91
C ARG A 110 -19.39 7.90 -17.99
N VAL A 111 -19.33 7.19 -16.87
CA VAL A 111 -20.36 7.23 -15.83
C VAL A 111 -19.74 7.64 -14.50
N PHE A 112 -20.48 8.42 -13.71
CA PHE A 112 -20.11 8.76 -12.34
C PHE A 112 -20.89 7.84 -11.40
N ILE A 113 -20.17 7.01 -10.65
CA ILE A 113 -20.75 6.05 -9.70
C ILE A 113 -20.53 6.59 -8.29
N ILE A 114 -21.61 6.67 -7.52
CA ILE A 114 -21.58 6.98 -6.09
C ILE A 114 -21.91 5.69 -5.34
N ASP A 115 -21.08 5.36 -4.36
CA ASP A 115 -21.25 4.21 -3.47
C ASP A 115 -21.16 4.72 -2.03
N ASP A 116 -22.18 4.42 -1.22
CA ASP A 116 -22.29 4.79 0.19
C ASP A 116 -22.07 3.57 1.12
N SER A 117 -21.56 2.47 0.56
CA SER A 117 -21.23 1.25 1.29
C SER A 117 -20.37 1.53 2.53
N VAL A 118 -20.82 1.02 3.68
CA VAL A 118 -20.08 1.13 4.94
C VAL A 118 -18.99 0.07 4.99
N LEU A 119 -17.77 0.49 5.39
CA LEU A 119 -16.63 -0.42 5.49
C LEU A 119 -16.77 -1.33 6.72
N SER A 120 -17.21 -2.56 6.51
CA SER A 120 -17.41 -3.53 7.60
C SER A 120 -16.07 -3.91 8.25
N ARG A 121 -15.94 -3.66 9.57
CA ARG A 121 -14.75 -3.98 10.36
C ARG A 121 -14.79 -5.42 10.91
N ASN A 122 -15.14 -6.38 10.08
CA ASN A 122 -15.39 -7.77 10.50
C ASN A 122 -14.16 -8.49 11.08
N ARG A 123 -12.95 -7.92 10.94
CA ARG A 123 -11.70 -8.49 11.46
C ARG A 123 -11.17 -7.79 12.73
N SER A 124 -11.85 -6.76 13.23
CA SER A 124 -11.50 -6.09 14.49
C SER A 124 -12.42 -6.60 15.60
N LYS A 125 -11.94 -7.54 16.43
CA LYS A 125 -12.65 -7.92 17.66
C LYS A 125 -12.38 -6.85 18.72
N LYS A 126 -13.45 -6.23 19.24
CA LYS A 126 -13.44 -5.27 20.37
C LYS A 126 -12.32 -4.22 20.30
N THR A 127 -12.58 -3.13 19.59
CA THR A 127 -11.98 -1.84 19.95
C THR A 127 -13.03 -1.08 20.73
N GLU A 128 -12.92 -1.14 22.06
CA GLU A 128 -13.50 -0.14 22.96
C GLU A 128 -12.85 1.23 22.69
#